data_AF-A0A085MYQ3-F1
#
_entry.id   AF-A0A085MYQ3-F1
#
_cell.length_a   1.000
_cell.length_b   1.000
_cell.length_c   1.000
_cell.angle_alpha   90.00
_cell.angle_beta   90.00
_cell.angle_gamma   90.00
#
_symmetry.space_group_name_H-M   'P 1'
#
loop_
_entity.id
_entity.type
_entity.pdbx_description
1 polymer ?
#
loop_
_entity_poly.entity_id
_entity_poly.type
_entity_poly.pdbx_seq_one_letter_code
_entity_poly.pdbx_strand_id
1 'polypeptide(L)'
;MTRRDFSAIKTRTNLIPTCLQTNRGQLELGYQRTRRRHCGEVSGAQESLIYIAQNCLYNHRLICRRQNEIVSFLVSLLQSAGFNCVAGPLLEVGDAMYEPALVISKEGKCWTMDI
;
A
#
# COMPACT_ATOMS: atom_id res chain seq x y z
N MET A 1 -20.10 10.07 2.91
CA MET A 1 -19.07 9.32 3.67
C MET A 1 -19.37 7.83 3.58
N THR A 2 -18.51 7.08 2.92
CA THR A 2 -18.66 5.62 2.77
C THR A 2 -17.96 4.89 3.91
N ARG A 3 -18.30 3.61 4.11
CA ARG A 3 -17.70 2.74 5.14
C ARG A 3 -16.16 2.61 5.01
N ARG A 4 -15.63 2.83 3.80
CA ARG A 4 -14.19 2.83 3.50
C ARG A 4 -13.51 4.09 4.05
N ASP A 5 -14.14 5.26 3.89
CA ASP A 5 -13.61 6.54 4.41
C ASP A 5 -13.50 6.51 5.93
N PHE A 6 -14.50 5.95 6.60
CA PHE A 6 -14.51 5.81 8.05
C PHE A 6 -13.41 4.88 8.57
N SER A 7 -13.11 3.81 7.84
CA SER A 7 -12.02 2.89 8.18
C SER A 7 -10.67 3.55 7.99
N ALA A 8 -10.47 4.29 6.89
CA ALA A 8 -9.24 5.02 6.61
C ALA A 8 -8.96 6.12 7.66
N ILE A 9 -9.97 6.88 8.06
CA ILE A 9 -9.86 7.87 9.13
C ILE A 9 -9.43 7.19 10.42
N LYS A 10 -10.11 6.11 10.83
CA LYS A 10 -9.76 5.37 12.05
C LYS A 10 -8.35 4.81 12.02
N THR A 11 -7.86 4.33 10.88
CA THR A 11 -6.46 3.87 10.74
C THR A 11 -5.49 5.02 10.95
N ARG A 12 -5.73 6.18 10.30
CA ARG A 12 -4.86 7.36 10.38
C ARG A 12 -4.87 8.04 11.75
N THR A 13 -5.99 7.96 12.47
CA THR A 13 -6.16 8.55 13.80
C THR A 13 -5.91 7.57 14.95
N ASN A 14 -5.39 6.36 14.68
CA ASN A 14 -5.15 5.32 15.69
C ASN A 14 -6.39 4.89 16.48
N LEU A 15 -7.59 5.05 15.89
CA LEU A 15 -8.87 4.70 16.49
C LEU A 15 -9.37 3.31 16.11
N ILE A 16 -8.60 2.53 15.35
CA ILE A 16 -8.88 1.11 15.17
C ILE A 16 -8.42 0.38 16.42
N PRO A 17 -9.32 -0.25 17.19
CA PRO A 17 -8.91 -1.05 18.33
C PRO A 17 -8.03 -2.21 17.84
N THR A 18 -6.81 -2.29 18.36
CA THR A 18 -5.92 -3.43 18.13
C THR A 18 -6.45 -4.67 18.82
N CYS A 19 -6.09 -5.88 18.36
CA CYS A 19 -6.40 -7.09 19.13
C CYS A 19 -5.85 -7.02 20.57
N LEU A 20 -4.72 -6.35 20.79
CA LEU A 20 -4.23 -6.06 22.15
C LEU A 20 -5.20 -5.21 22.98
N GLN A 21 -5.81 -4.18 22.40
CA GLN A 21 -6.82 -3.35 23.08
C GLN A 21 -8.14 -4.09 23.28
N THR A 22 -8.60 -4.85 22.28
CA THR A 22 -9.83 -5.63 22.34
C THR A 22 -9.74 -6.79 23.33
N ASN A 23 -8.56 -7.38 23.50
CA ASN A 23 -8.34 -8.55 24.36
C ASN A 23 -7.67 -8.21 25.69
N ARG A 24 -7.65 -6.92 26.12
CA ARG A 24 -7.16 -6.54 27.45
C ARG A 24 -7.95 -7.30 28.52
N GLY A 25 -7.26 -8.08 29.34
CA GLY A 25 -7.86 -8.91 30.40
C GLY A 25 -8.20 -10.35 29.99
N GLN A 26 -7.98 -10.76 28.72
CA GLN A 26 -8.21 -12.14 28.24
C GLN A 26 -6.90 -12.87 27.84
N LEU A 27 -5.74 -12.32 28.22
CA LEU A 27 -4.41 -12.73 27.76
C LEU A 27 -3.94 -14.12 28.21
N GLU A 28 -4.71 -14.82 29.05
CA GLU A 28 -4.40 -16.19 29.48
C GLU A 28 -4.61 -17.25 28.37
N LEU A 29 -5.37 -16.95 27.31
CA LEU A 29 -5.69 -17.91 26.25
C LEU A 29 -4.91 -17.63 24.96
N GLY A 30 -3.63 -17.97 24.99
CA GLY A 30 -2.85 -18.34 23.81
C GLY A 30 -2.26 -17.19 23.01
N TYR A 31 -0.92 -17.17 22.98
CA TYR A 31 -0.02 -16.31 22.18
C TYR A 31 -0.33 -16.22 20.68
N GLN A 32 -1.27 -17.02 20.17
CA GLN A 32 -1.72 -17.02 18.76
C GLN A 32 -2.76 -15.93 18.48
N ARG A 33 -3.57 -15.50 19.46
CA ARG A 33 -4.66 -14.51 19.25
C ARG A 33 -4.20 -13.05 19.21
N THR A 34 -2.96 -12.79 19.62
CA THR A 34 -2.32 -11.47 19.51
C THR A 34 -1.48 -11.34 18.25
N ARG A 35 -1.38 -12.39 17.43
CA ARG A 35 -0.67 -12.35 16.15
C ARG A 35 -1.57 -11.73 15.09
N ARG A 36 -0.96 -11.00 14.16
CA ARG A 36 -1.71 -10.36 13.07
C ARG A 36 -2.35 -11.43 12.16
N ARG A 37 -3.63 -11.27 11.85
CA ARG A 37 -4.41 -12.21 11.01
C ARG A 37 -3.80 -12.55 9.64
N HIS A 38 -2.98 -11.65 9.08
CA HIS A 38 -2.50 -11.78 7.69
C HIS A 38 -1.03 -12.17 7.53
N CYS A 39 -0.15 -11.75 8.46
CA CYS A 39 1.28 -12.10 8.40
C CYS A 39 1.79 -12.78 9.68
N GLY A 40 0.99 -12.85 10.76
CA GLY A 40 1.44 -13.27 12.08
C GLY A 40 1.78 -14.77 12.21
N GLU A 41 1.23 -15.62 11.35
CA GLU A 41 1.63 -17.03 11.29
C GLU A 41 3.06 -17.20 10.76
N VAL A 42 3.46 -16.38 9.78
CA VAL A 42 4.78 -16.44 9.13
C VAL A 42 5.80 -15.55 9.83
N SER A 43 5.40 -14.36 10.25
CA SER A 43 6.31 -13.37 10.86
C SER A 43 6.47 -13.53 12.37
N GLY A 44 5.58 -14.29 13.03
CA GLY A 44 5.50 -14.36 14.50
C GLY A 44 5.16 -13.02 15.17
N ALA A 45 4.92 -11.95 14.40
CA ALA A 45 4.78 -10.61 14.93
C ALA A 45 3.42 -10.42 15.61
N GLN A 46 3.47 -9.77 16.76
CA GLN A 46 2.27 -9.33 17.47
C GLN A 46 1.62 -8.16 16.74
N GLU A 47 0.30 -8.13 16.77
CA GLU A 47 -0.51 -7.10 16.15
C GLU A 47 -0.46 -5.82 16.99
N SER A 48 0.24 -4.80 16.49
CA SER A 48 0.28 -3.45 17.06
C SER A 48 -0.26 -2.41 16.08
N LEU A 49 -0.64 -1.22 16.57
CA LEU A 49 -1.08 -0.11 15.72
C LEU A 49 -0.02 0.26 14.68
N ILE A 50 1.24 0.32 15.08
CA ILE A 50 2.37 0.63 14.20
C ILE A 50 2.52 -0.45 13.11
N TYR A 51 2.29 -1.72 13.48
CA TYR A 51 2.39 -2.86 12.57
C TYR A 51 1.21 -2.96 11.60
N ILE A 52 0.00 -2.54 12.02
CA ILE A 52 -1.20 -2.45 11.18
C ILE A 52 -1.14 -1.21 10.26
N ALA A 53 -0.75 -0.07 10.81
CA ALA A 53 -0.87 1.22 10.14
C ALA A 53 0.28 1.51 9.17
N GLN A 54 1.49 0.97 9.38
CA GLN A 54 2.65 1.43 8.61
C GLN A 54 3.62 0.37 8.07
N ASN A 55 3.90 -0.77 8.72
CA ASN A 55 5.17 -1.46 8.39
C ASN A 55 5.25 -3.00 8.54
N CYS A 56 4.18 -3.80 8.31
CA CYS A 56 4.45 -5.25 8.08
C CYS A 56 5.20 -5.39 6.75
N LEU A 57 6.48 -5.80 6.76
CA LEU A 57 7.29 -6.07 5.55
C LEU A 57 6.54 -6.94 4.54
N TYR A 58 5.69 -7.84 5.02
CA TYR A 58 4.81 -8.66 4.19
C TYR A 58 3.72 -7.82 3.48
N ASN A 59 3.05 -6.90 4.17
CA ASN A 59 2.10 -5.98 3.54
C ASN A 59 2.78 -4.99 2.61
N HIS A 60 3.91 -4.43 3.01
CA HIS A 60 4.64 -3.48 2.17
C HIS A 60 5.01 -4.15 0.84
N ARG A 61 5.49 -5.40 0.89
CA ARG A 61 5.71 -6.22 -0.31
C ARG A 61 4.43 -6.48 -1.10
N LEU A 62 3.29 -6.72 -0.46
CA LEU A 62 2.00 -6.89 -1.16
C LEU A 62 1.51 -5.58 -1.80
N ILE A 63 1.75 -4.43 -1.16
CA ILE A 63 1.43 -3.11 -1.69
C ILE A 63 2.30 -2.84 -2.93
N CYS A 64 3.63 -3.02 -2.83
CA CYS A 64 4.53 -2.89 -3.97
C CYS A 64 4.17 -3.88 -5.10
N ARG A 65 3.86 -5.13 -4.78
CA ARG A 65 3.43 -6.13 -5.79
C ARG A 65 2.15 -5.71 -6.48
N ARG A 66 1.15 -5.27 -5.73
CA ARG A 66 -0.11 -4.77 -6.29
C ARG A 66 0.12 -3.55 -7.18
N GLN A 67 0.95 -2.61 -6.75
CA GLN A 67 1.29 -1.43 -7.55
C GLN A 67 1.98 -1.86 -8.85
N ASN A 68 2.94 -2.76 -8.79
CA ASN A 68 3.62 -3.31 -9.97
C ASN A 68 2.66 -4.04 -10.91
N GLU A 69 1.72 -4.83 -10.39
CA GLU A 69 0.70 -5.51 -11.18
C GLU A 69 -0.24 -4.52 -11.89
N ILE A 70 -0.70 -3.48 -11.18
CA ILE A 70 -1.55 -2.43 -11.75
C ILE A 70 -0.78 -1.66 -12.83
N VAL A 71 0.46 -1.24 -12.55
CA VAL A 71 1.32 -0.54 -13.51
C VAL A 71 1.54 -1.41 -14.76
N SER A 72 1.87 -2.68 -14.59
CA SER A 72 2.07 -3.61 -15.72
C SER A 72 0.81 -3.78 -16.56
N PHE A 73 -0.36 -3.88 -15.93
CA PHE A 73 -1.64 -3.96 -16.64
C PHE A 73 -1.91 -2.67 -17.44
N LEU A 74 -1.72 -1.51 -16.82
CA LEU A 74 -1.92 -0.21 -17.47
C LEU A 74 -0.95 -0.01 -18.63
N VAL A 75 0.32 -0.36 -18.47
CA VAL A 75 1.32 -0.30 -19.55
C VAL A 75 0.88 -1.15 -20.73
N SER A 76 0.46 -2.39 -20.50
CA SER A 76 -0.01 -3.28 -21.58
C SER A 76 -1.21 -2.67 -22.33
N LEU A 77 -2.17 -2.10 -21.60
CA LEU A 77 -3.36 -1.48 -22.18
C LEU A 77 -2.99 -0.21 -22.99
N LEU A 78 -2.14 0.65 -22.44
CA LEU A 78 -1.72 1.90 -23.07
C LEU A 78 -0.84 1.66 -24.30
N GLN A 79 0.08 0.69 -24.24
CA GLN A 79 0.89 0.29 -25.39
C GLN A 79 0.01 -0.26 -26.52
N SER A 80 -1.01 -1.07 -26.19
CA SER A 80 -1.97 -1.55 -27.19
C SER A 80 -2.78 -0.41 -27.85
N ALA A 81 -2.97 0.70 -27.13
CA ALA A 81 -3.59 1.93 -27.64
C ALA A 81 -2.60 2.90 -28.32
N GLY A 82 -1.34 2.49 -28.52
CA GLY A 82 -0.31 3.27 -29.21
C GLY A 82 0.33 4.38 -28.37
N PHE A 83 0.32 4.27 -27.05
CA PHE A 83 1.08 5.15 -26.15
C PHE A 83 2.48 4.59 -25.90
N ASN A 84 3.44 5.49 -25.72
CA ASN A 84 4.73 5.14 -25.12
C ASN A 84 4.60 5.22 -23.59
N CYS A 85 5.19 4.28 -22.87
CA CYS A 85 5.05 4.16 -21.42
C CYS A 85 6.40 3.91 -20.76
N VAL A 86 6.68 4.60 -19.65
CA VAL A 86 7.88 4.42 -18.81
C VAL A 86 7.42 4.30 -17.36
N ALA A 87 7.63 3.12 -16.76
CA ALA A 87 7.22 2.81 -15.38
C ALA A 87 8.32 3.18 -14.37
N GLY A 88 7.93 3.79 -13.25
CA GLY A 88 8.83 4.22 -12.16
C GLY A 88 10.03 5.08 -12.58
N PRO A 89 9.91 6.06 -13.50
CA PRO A 89 11.04 6.91 -13.84
C PRO A 89 11.37 7.86 -12.71
N LEU A 90 12.65 8.20 -12.61
CA LEU A 90 13.12 9.35 -11.84
C LEU A 90 13.18 10.56 -12.77
N LEU A 91 12.37 11.58 -12.47
CA LEU A 91 12.27 12.81 -13.23
C LEU A 91 12.90 13.96 -12.43
N GLU A 92 13.91 14.58 -13.01
CA GLU A 92 14.50 15.81 -12.50
C GLU A 92 13.75 17.02 -13.09
N VAL A 93 13.17 17.85 -12.24
CA VAL A 93 12.43 19.06 -12.65
C VAL A 93 12.93 20.23 -11.80
N GLY A 94 13.82 21.03 -12.37
CA GLY A 94 14.54 22.07 -11.62
C GLY A 94 15.40 21.43 -10.52
N ASP A 95 15.26 21.91 -9.29
CA ASP A 95 16.01 21.38 -8.13
C ASP A 95 15.29 20.22 -7.42
N ALA A 96 14.22 19.67 -7.99
CA ALA A 96 13.40 18.63 -7.38
C ALA A 96 13.42 17.32 -8.18
N MET A 97 13.44 16.20 -7.44
CA MET A 97 13.31 14.85 -7.99
C MET A 97 11.89 14.33 -7.75
N TYR A 98 11.26 13.84 -8.82
CA TYR A 98 9.94 13.23 -8.80
C TYR A 98 10.03 11.78 -9.26
N GLU A 99 9.31 10.89 -8.58
CA GLU A 99 9.27 9.46 -8.90
C GLU A 99 7.81 9.04 -9.15
N PRO A 100 7.20 9.44 -10.27
CA PRO A 100 5.84 9.02 -10.59
C PRO A 100 5.77 7.52 -10.83
N ALA A 101 4.63 6.90 -10.54
CA ALA A 101 4.46 5.46 -10.80
C ALA A 101 4.55 5.13 -12.30
N LEU A 102 4.06 6.03 -13.17
CA LEU A 102 4.06 5.87 -14.62
C LEU A 102 4.14 7.22 -15.35
N VAL A 103 4.93 7.28 -16.41
CA VAL A 103 4.92 8.35 -17.41
C VAL A 103 4.43 7.79 -18.74
N ILE A 104 3.48 8.49 -19.36
CA ILE A 104 2.94 8.13 -20.67
C ILE A 104 3.08 9.27 -21.65
N SER A 105 3.33 8.95 -22.93
CA SER A 105 3.39 9.95 -23.99
C SER A 105 2.77 9.48 -25.30
N LYS A 106 2.14 10.42 -26.01
CA LYS A 106 1.52 10.22 -27.33
C LYS A 106 1.36 11.57 -28.04
N GLU A 107 1.68 11.62 -29.33
CA GLU A 107 1.46 12.81 -30.17
C GLU A 107 2.04 14.12 -29.58
N GLY A 108 3.27 14.04 -29.05
CA GLY A 108 3.96 15.20 -28.47
C GLY A 108 3.43 15.67 -27.12
N LYS A 109 2.49 14.93 -26.51
CA LYS A 109 1.99 15.18 -25.15
C LYS A 109 2.49 14.13 -24.19
N CYS A 110 2.72 14.53 -22.94
CA CYS A 110 3.16 13.67 -21.86
C CYS A 110 2.27 13.86 -20.61
N TRP A 111 2.07 12.77 -19.87
CA TRP A 111 1.33 12.75 -18.62
C TRP A 111 2.05 11.86 -17.59
N THR A 112 1.95 12.24 -16.33
CA THR A 112 2.37 11.44 -15.18
C THR A 112 1.13 10.84 -14.50
N MET A 113 1.29 9.66 -13.91
CA MET A 113 0.23 8.98 -13.15
C MET A 113 0.82 8.34 -11.90
N ASP A 114 0.18 8.64 -10.76
CA ASP A 114 0.45 8.01 -9.47
C ASP A 114 -0.72 7.09 -9.08
N ILE A 115 -0.38 5.94 -8.49
CA ILE A 115 -1.29 4.80 -8.26
C ILE A 115 -1.26 4.40 -6.79
#